data_AF-A0A7V9KLJ2-F1
#
_entry.id   AF-A0A7V9KLJ2-F1
#
_cell.length_a   1.000
_cell.length_b   1.000
_cell.length_c   1.000
_cell.angle_alpha   90.00
_cell.angle_beta   90.00
_cell.angle_gamma   90.00
#
_symmetry.space_group_name_H-M   'P 1'
#
loop_
_entity.id
_entity.type
_entity.pdbx_description
1 polymer ?
#
loop_
_entity_poly.entity_id
_entity_poly.type
_entity_poly.pdbx_seq_one_letter_code
_entity_poly.pdbx_strand_id
1 'polypeptide(L)' 'MDEAVATDPAYAAKLAEVCPVDIFADVDGRATIVRENLDECVLCFLCVEATPEGGVQIIKLYE' A
#
# COMPACT_ATOMS: atom_id res chain seq x y z
N MET A 1 6.26 3.68 2.86
CA MET A 1 5.86 2.39 3.46
C MET A 1 6.98 1.97 4.37
N ASP A 2 6.65 1.62 5.61
CA ASP A 2 7.61 1.11 6.58
C ASP A 2 8.14 -0.27 6.16
N GLU A 3 9.41 -0.58 6.47
CA GLU A 3 10.05 -1.83 6.03
C GLU A 3 9.46 -3.06 6.74
N ALA A 4 9.03 -2.94 8.01
CA ALA A 4 8.41 -4.05 8.72
C ALA A 4 7.04 -4.41 8.10
N VAL A 5 6.28 -3.40 7.66
CA VAL A 5 5.05 -3.63 6.88
C VAL A 5 5.37 -4.20 5.50
N ALA A 6 6.42 -3.71 4.83
CA ALA A 6 6.81 -4.16 3.50
C ALA A 6 7.20 -5.65 3.45
N THR A 7 7.78 -6.17 4.53
CA THR A 7 8.34 -7.53 4.60
C THR A 7 7.47 -8.55 5.34
N ASP A 8 6.31 -8.13 5.84
CA ASP A 8 5.34 -9.02 6.48
C ASP A 8 4.34 -9.57 5.43
N PRO A 9 4.26 -10.90 5.23
CA PRO A 9 3.36 -11.50 4.26
C PRO A 9 1.88 -11.22 4.51
N ALA A 10 1.47 -11.03 5.76
CA ALA A 10 0.07 -10.71 6.08
C ALA A 10 -0.29 -9.31 5.61
N TYR A 11 0.62 -8.33 5.80
CA TYR A 11 0.41 -6.99 5.28
C TYR A 11 0.57 -6.91 3.76
N ALA A 12 1.48 -7.69 3.16
CA ALA A 12 1.61 -7.78 1.71
C ALA A 12 0.30 -8.23 1.04
N ALA A 13 -0.25 -9.35 1.50
CA ALA A 13 -1.54 -9.84 1.02
C ALA A 13 -2.67 -8.83 1.27
N LYS A 14 -2.71 -8.23 2.48
CA LYS A 14 -3.78 -7.29 2.82
C LYS A 14 -3.73 -6.01 2.00
N LEU A 15 -2.55 -5.43 1.78
CA LEU A 15 -2.37 -4.22 0.98
C LEU A 15 -2.76 -4.45 -0.49
N ALA A 16 -2.41 -5.61 -1.05
CA ALA A 16 -2.82 -5.99 -2.39
C ALA A 16 -4.35 -6.20 -2.50
N GLU A 17 -4.99 -6.71 -1.45
CA GLU A 17 -6.45 -6.91 -1.41
C GLU A 17 -7.24 -5.59 -1.33
N VAL A 18 -6.79 -4.64 -0.49
CA VAL A 18 -7.62 -3.48 -0.12
C VAL A 18 -7.47 -2.28 -1.04
N CYS A 19 -6.42 -2.22 -1.86
CA CYS A 19 -6.21 -1.09 -2.75
C CYS A 19 -7.11 -1.22 -3.99
N PRO A 20 -8.09 -0.33 -4.21
CA PRO A 20 -9.05 -0.47 -5.31
C PRO A 20 -8.44 -0.22 -6.70
N VAL A 21 -7.18 0.22 -6.75
CA VAL A 21 -6.45 0.58 -7.96
C VAL A 21 -5.08 -0.09 -8.03
N ASP A 22 -4.89 -1.18 -7.27
CA ASP A 22 -3.71 -2.05 -7.37
C ASP A 22 -2.35 -1.32 -7.20
N ILE A 23 -2.26 -0.31 -6.33
CA ILE A 23 -0.97 0.35 -6.01
C ILE A 23 -0.01 -0.59 -5.29
N PHE A 24 -0.52 -1.61 -4.61
CA PHE A 24 0.27 -2.58 -3.87
C PHE A 24 0.13 -3.96 -4.49
N ALA A 25 1.25 -4.67 -4.62
CA ALA A 25 1.29 -6.06 -5.03
C ALA A 25 2.00 -6.91 -3.96
N ASP A 26 1.52 -8.13 -3.74
CA ASP A 26 2.23 -9.15 -2.99
C ASP A 26 3.17 -9.91 -3.93
N VAL A 27 4.48 -9.75 -3.72
CA VAL A 27 5.53 -10.46 -4.46
C VAL A 27 6.29 -11.33 -3.45
N ASP A 28 5.97 -12.63 -3.46
CA ASP A 28 6.58 -13.63 -2.57
C ASP A 28 6.51 -13.26 -1.07
N GLY A 29 5.38 -12.70 -0.62
CA GLY A 29 5.16 -12.27 0.76
C GLY A 29 5.70 -10.88 1.05
N ARG A 30 6.14 -10.12 0.04
CA ARG A 30 6.65 -8.76 0.17
C ARG A 30 5.74 -7.76 -0.54
N ALA A 31 5.29 -6.75 0.19
CA ALA A 31 4.51 -5.66 -0.39
C ALA A 31 5.41 -4.81 -1.31
N THR A 32 5.00 -4.66 -2.56
CA THR A 32 5.68 -3.84 -3.57
C THR A 32 4.76 -2.73 -4.06
N ILE A 33 5.29 -1.53 -4.27
CA ILE A 33 4.54 -0.41 -4.84
C ILE A 33 4.60 -0.49 -6.37
N VAL A 34 3.43 -0.63 -6.99
CA VAL A 34 3.20 -0.54 -8.44
C VAL A 34 3.12 0.94 -8.82
N ARG A 35 4.27 1.52 -9.17
CA ARG A 35 4.42 2.98 -9.36
C ARG A 35 3.51 3.56 -10.44
N GLU A 36 3.19 2.79 -11.47
CA GLU A 36 2.30 3.20 -12.56
C GLU A 36 0.86 3.48 -12.10
N ASN A 37 0.43 2.89 -10.97
CA ASN A 37 -0.91 3.05 -10.42
C ASN A 37 -1.02 4.18 -9.39
N LEU A 38 0.08 4.87 -9.06
CA LEU A 38 0.08 5.90 -8.01
C LEU A 38 -0.86 7.07 -8.31
N ASP A 39 -0.97 7.44 -9.59
CA ASP A 39 -1.83 8.55 -10.03
C ASP A 39 -3.33 8.16 -10.04
N GLU A 40 -3.65 6.87 -10.01
CA GLU A 40 -5.02 6.36 -9.91
C GLU A 40 -5.54 6.36 -8.46
N CYS A 41 -4.72 6.76 -7.48
CA CYS A 41 -5.10 6.79 -6.08
C CYS A 41 -6.34 7.67 -5.83
N VAL A 42 -7.45 7.03 -5.45
CA VAL A 42 -8.72 7.72 -5.13
C VAL A 42 -8.81 8.21 -3.69
N LEU A 43 -7.70 8.22 -2.94
CA LEU A 43 -7.63 8.66 -1.53
C LEU A 43 -8.67 7.98 -0.62
N CYS A 44 -8.87 6.67 -0.77
CA CYS A 44 -9.81 5.90 0.05
C CYS A 44 -9.30 5.59 1.47
N PHE A 45 -8.00 5.81 1.74
CA PHE A 45 -7.32 5.53 3.02
C PHE A 45 -7.32 4.07 3.52
N LEU A 46 -7.87 3.12 2.77
CA LEU A 46 -7.91 1.71 3.16
C LEU A 46 -6.51 1.10 3.40
N CYS A 47 -5.49 1.53 2.65
CA CYS A 47 -4.11 1.09 2.87
C CYS A 47 -3.52 1.60 4.19
N VAL A 48 -3.96 2.77 4.67
CA VAL A 48 -3.54 3.30 5.97
C VAL A 48 -4.19 2.51 7.09
N GLU A 49 -5.50 2.25 6.98
CA GLU A 49 -6.27 1.45 7.96
C GLU A 49 -5.83 -0.02 8.03
N ALA A 50 -5.34 -0.57 6.92
CA ALA A 50 -4.86 -1.94 6.85
C ALA A 50 -3.51 -2.18 7.54
N THR A 51 -2.84 -1.13 8.02
CA THR A 51 -1.48 -1.21 8.59
C THR A 51 -1.42 -0.51 9.95
N PRO A 52 -0.44 -0.83 10.80
CA PRO A 52 -0.22 -0.07 12.02
C PRO A 52 0.09 1.40 11.70
N GLU A 53 -0.06 2.28 12.70
CA GLU A 53 0.28 3.69 12.56
C GLU A 53 1.71 3.86 12.01
N GLY A 54 1.85 4.68 10.97
CA GLY A 54 3.12 4.89 10.26
C GLY A 54 3.49 3.82 9.23
N GLY A 55 2.72 2.73 9.11
CA GLY A 55 2.96 1.65 8.15
C GLY A 55 2.88 2.10 6.69
N VAL A 56 1.79 2.76 6.32
CA VAL A 56 1.59 3.40 5.02
C VAL A 56 1.28 4.88 5.19
N GLN A 57 1.89 5.71 4.34
CA GLN A 57 1.62 7.14 4.27
C GLN A 57 1.25 7.51 2.83
N ILE A 58 0.17 8.26 2.68
CA ILE A 58 -0.24 8.86 1.41
C ILE A 58 0.38 10.24 1.32
N ILE A 59 1.15 10.49 0.26
CA ILE A 59 1.78 11.79 -0.03
C ILE A 59 1.16 12.33 -1.31
N LYS A 60 0.37 13.40 -1.21
CA LYS A 60 -0.09 14.14 -2.38
C LYS A 60 1.09 14.93 -2.93
N LEU A 61 1.50 14.63 -4.15
CA LEU A 61 2.56 15.38 -4.83
C LEU A 61 2.04 16.69 -5.44
N TYR A 62 0.73 16.77 -5.69
CA TYR A 62 0.04 17.88 -6.35
C TYR A 62 -1.35 18.10 -5.70
N GLU A 63 -1.95 19.28 -5.93
CA GLU A 63 -3.27 19.68 -5.39
C GLU A 63 -4.46 19.24 -6.25
#